data_AF-A0A2H3CPI7-F1
#
_entry.id   AF-A0A2H3CPI7-F1
#
_cell.length_a   1.000
_cell.length_b   1.000
_cell.length_c   1.000
_cell.angle_alpha   90.00
_cell.angle_beta   90.00
_cell.angle_gamma   90.00
#
_symmetry.space_group_name_H-M   'P 1'
#
loop_
_entity.id
_entity.type
_entity.pdbx_description
1 polymer ?
#
loop_
_entity_poly.entity_id
_entity_poly.type
_entity_poly.pdbx_seq_one_letter_code
_entity_poly.pdbx_strand_id
1 'polypeptide(L)'
;MAAASDGMTIAVFSPENPPIVPTPERVMEGIITMKCTIVFCVSHFYKAWVHDPAAVEVLTETMGTVFGGGPLVKSAGDSLVSKDMPLCVLFNRFVPV
;
A
#
# COMPACT_ATOMS: atom_id res chain seq x y z
N MET A 1 -8.83 -7.22 31.76
CA MET A 1 -8.76 -7.56 30.33
C MET A 1 -9.54 -6.48 29.61
N ALA A 2 -8.88 -5.50 29.00
CA ALA A 2 -9.59 -4.45 28.27
C ALA A 2 -9.98 -5.03 26.90
N ALA A 3 -11.27 -4.99 26.56
CA ALA A 3 -11.70 -5.25 25.20
C ALA A 3 -11.21 -4.08 24.34
N ALA A 4 -10.25 -4.32 23.45
CA ALA A 4 -9.94 -3.34 22.41
C ALA A 4 -11.11 -3.34 21.42
N SER A 5 -11.82 -2.23 21.31
CA SER A 5 -12.65 -1.95 20.14
C SER A 5 -11.77 -1.20 19.15
N ASP A 6 -11.14 -1.94 18.24
CA ASP A 6 -10.45 -1.39 17.09
C ASP A 6 -11.42 -1.20 15.92
N GLY A 7 -11.27 -0.06 15.23
CA GLY A 7 -12.03 0.28 14.04
C GLY A 7 -11.08 0.73 12.95
N MET A 8 -11.37 0.37 11.70
CA MET A 8 -10.55 0.75 10.55
C MET A 8 -11.38 1.64 9.62
N THR A 9 -10.88 2.84 9.34
CA THR A 9 -11.43 3.71 8.29
C THR A 9 -10.64 3.43 7.01
N ILE A 10 -11.34 3.10 5.92
CA ILE A 10 -10.71 2.76 4.65
C ILE A 10 -10.84 3.95 3.70
N ALA A 11 -9.70 4.48 3.24
CA ALA A 11 -9.67 5.44 2.16
C ALA A 11 -9.85 4.70 0.83
N VAL A 12 -10.91 5.05 0.09
CA VAL A 12 -11.22 4.49 -1.24
C VAL A 12 -11.63 5.59 -2.19
N PHE A 13 -11.50 5.33 -3.49
CA PHE A 13 -12.02 6.24 -4.51
C PHE A 13 -13.55 6.34 -4.41
N SER A 14 -14.08 7.53 -4.74
CA SER A 14 -15.51 7.78 -4.81
C SER A 14 -16.16 6.82 -5.83
N PRO A 15 -17.36 6.29 -5.54
CA PRO A 15 -18.09 5.47 -6.50
C PRO A 15 -18.59 6.34 -7.67
N GLU A 16 -17.83 6.38 -8.77
CA GLU A 16 -18.13 7.13 -9.98
C GLU A 16 -18.44 6.21 -11.18
N ASN A 17 -19.12 6.75 -12.20
CA ASN A 17 -19.36 6.08 -13.48
C ASN A 17 -18.95 7.00 -14.64
N PRO A 18 -17.81 6.75 -15.31
CA PRO A 18 -16.94 5.57 -15.15
C PRO A 18 -16.14 5.57 -13.83
N PRO A 19 -15.72 4.39 -13.34
CA PRO A 19 -14.90 4.31 -12.12
C PRO A 19 -13.55 5.01 -12.28
N ILE A 20 -13.06 5.60 -11.19
CA ILE A 20 -11.70 6.15 -11.14
C ILE A 20 -10.69 5.01 -11.23
N VAL A 21 -9.80 5.06 -12.23
CA VAL A 21 -8.74 4.08 -12.40
C VAL A 21 -7.60 4.37 -11.42
N PRO A 22 -7.23 3.42 -10.54
CA PRO A 22 -6.10 3.60 -9.64
C PRO A 22 -4.78 3.62 -10.43
N THR A 23 -3.99 4.66 -10.25
CA THR A 23 -2.59 4.73 -10.71
C THR A 23 -1.67 4.92 -9.50
N PRO A 24 -0.37 4.59 -9.61
CA PRO A 24 0.58 4.76 -8.50
C PRO A 24 0.56 6.19 -7.93
N GLU A 25 0.43 7.19 -8.80
CA GLU A 25 0.44 8.60 -8.43
C GLU A 25 -0.84 9.00 -7.70
N ARG A 26 -2.02 8.64 -8.24
CA ARG A 26 -3.31 8.94 -7.62
C ARG A 26 -3.47 8.27 -6.26
N VAL A 27 -2.97 7.04 -6.13
CA VAL A 27 -3.03 6.33 -4.85
C VAL A 27 -2.07 6.95 -3.85
N MET A 28 -0.87 7.37 -4.26
CA MET A 28 0.05 8.09 -3.38
C MET A 28 -0.53 9.43 -2.91
N GLU A 29 -1.15 10.19 -3.81
CA GLU A 29 -1.86 11.42 -3.47
C GLU A 29 -2.99 11.16 -2.44
N GLY A 30 -3.75 10.08 -2.61
CA GLY A 30 -4.77 9.65 -1.67
C GLY A 30 -4.19 9.29 -0.29
N ILE A 31 -3.05 8.58 -0.25
CA ILE A 31 -2.33 8.21 0.99
C ILE A 31 -1.94 9.46 1.77
N ILE A 32 -1.34 10.44 1.08
CA ILE A 32 -0.90 11.71 1.69
C ILE A 32 -2.10 12.52 2.18
N THR A 33 -3.10 12.71 1.31
CA THR A 33 -4.27 13.56 1.59
C THR A 33 -5.10 13.02 2.75
N MET A 34 -5.31 11.70 2.80
CA MET A 34 -6.09 11.05 3.84
C MET A 34 -5.28 10.66 5.07
N LYS A 35 -3.96 10.92 5.07
CA LYS A 35 -3.03 10.58 6.16
C LYS A 35 -3.12 9.10 6.55
N CYS A 36 -3.11 8.22 5.55
CA CYS A 36 -3.23 6.79 5.76
C CYS A 36 -2.09 6.28 6.66
N THR A 37 -2.44 5.58 7.72
CA THR A 37 -1.46 4.97 8.65
C THR A 37 -1.04 3.57 8.23
N ILE A 38 -1.90 2.87 7.47
CA ILE A 38 -1.61 1.56 6.88
C ILE A 38 -1.96 1.63 5.40
N VAL A 39 -1.05 1.14 4.56
CA VAL A 39 -1.22 1.16 3.09
C VAL A 39 -1.35 -0.26 2.56
N PHE A 40 -2.48 -0.59 1.94
CA PHE A 40 -2.69 -1.84 1.22
C PHE A 40 -2.69 -1.58 -0.28
N CYS A 41 -1.77 -2.19 -1.02
CA CYS A 41 -1.65 -1.97 -2.46
C CYS A 41 -1.17 -3.21 -3.23
N VAL A 42 -1.39 -3.20 -4.54
CA VAL A 42 -0.86 -4.24 -5.42
C VAL A 42 0.66 -4.12 -5.55
N SER A 43 1.35 -5.24 -5.68
CA SER A 43 2.82 -5.30 -5.86
C SER A 43 3.33 -4.47 -7.04
N HIS A 44 2.48 -4.19 -8.04
CA HIS A 44 2.82 -3.33 -9.15
C HIS A 44 3.11 -1.88 -8.73
N PHE A 45 2.38 -1.33 -7.75
CA PHE A 45 2.56 0.06 -7.32
C PHE A 45 3.86 0.26 -6.53
N TYR A 46 4.22 -0.70 -5.69
CA TYR A 46 5.52 -0.68 -4.99
C TYR A 46 6.71 -0.69 -5.96
N LYS A 47 6.58 -1.33 -7.12
CA LYS A 47 7.61 -1.25 -8.18
C LYS A 47 7.71 0.13 -8.82
N ALA A 48 6.64 0.91 -8.86
CA ALA A 48 6.70 2.29 -9.31
C ALA A 48 7.31 3.19 -8.21
N TRP A 49 6.82 3.05 -6.98
CA TRP A 49 7.22 3.89 -5.84
C TRP A 49 8.66 3.68 -5.39
N VAL A 50 9.26 2.49 -5.57
CA VAL A 50 10.67 2.27 -5.19
C VAL A 50 11.65 3.21 -5.90
N HIS A 51 11.26 3.71 -7.09
CA HIS A 51 12.04 4.64 -7.90
C HIS A 51 11.73 6.11 -7.60
N ASP A 52 10.74 6.40 -6.76
CA ASP A 52 10.34 7.75 -6.35
C ASP A 52 10.71 7.97 -4.88
N PRO A 53 11.76 8.78 -4.60
CA PRO A 53 12.19 9.07 -3.24
C PRO A 53 11.09 9.70 -2.36
N ALA A 54 10.23 10.54 -2.93
CA ALA A 54 9.17 11.20 -2.18
C ALA A 54 8.07 10.19 -1.78
N ALA A 55 7.72 9.29 -2.69
CA ALA A 55 6.83 8.18 -2.37
C ALA A 55 7.40 7.28 -1.26
N VAL A 56 8.70 6.96 -1.32
CA VAL A 56 9.33 6.15 -0.27
C VAL A 56 9.31 6.86 1.08
N GLU A 57 9.63 8.15 1.12
CA GLU A 57 9.60 8.94 2.36
C GLU A 57 8.22 8.87 3.02
N VAL A 58 7.15 9.10 2.26
CA VAL A 58 5.76 8.98 2.74
C VAL A 58 5.48 7.59 3.28
N LEU A 59 5.90 6.54 2.57
CA LEU A 59 5.61 5.16 2.97
C LEU A 59 6.39 4.71 4.20
N THR A 60 7.62 5.20 4.39
CA THR A 60 8.44 4.93 5.58
C THR A 60 7.85 5.57 6.84
N GLU A 61 7.11 6.67 6.71
CA GLU A 61 6.41 7.31 7.84
C GLU A 61 5.12 6.56 8.26
N THR A 62 4.61 5.65 7.43
CA THR A 62 3.41 4.88 7.78
C THR A 62 3.70 3.81 8.83
N MET A 63 2.67 3.36 9.57
CA MET A 63 2.80 2.27 10.53
C MET A 63 3.07 0.92 9.83
N GLY A 64 2.60 0.76 8.60
CA GLY A 64 2.80 -0.46 7.84
C GLY A 64 2.32 -0.37 6.40
N THR A 65 3.10 -0.97 5.52
CA THR A 65 2.77 -1.13 4.11
C THR A 65 2.60 -2.61 3.79
N VAL A 66 1.54 -2.92 3.06
CA VAL A 66 1.15 -4.29 2.72
C VAL A 66 1.02 -4.40 1.21
N PHE A 67 1.66 -5.41 0.63
CA PHE A 67 1.54 -5.71 -0.80
C PHE A 67 0.91 -7.07 -1.06
N GLY A 68 0.17 -7.18 -2.16
CA GLY A 68 -0.48 -8.43 -2.58
C GLY A 68 -0.89 -8.45 -4.05
N GLY A 69 -1.68 -9.44 -4.44
CA GLY A 69 -2.17 -9.64 -5.82
C GLY A 69 -1.15 -10.25 -6.80
N GLY A 70 0.10 -10.39 -6.38
CA GLY A 70 1.18 -11.03 -7.14
C GLY A 70 2.53 -10.86 -6.44
N PRO A 71 3.61 -11.50 -6.93
CA PRO A 71 4.93 -11.36 -6.32
C PRO A 71 5.50 -9.95 -6.51
N LEU A 72 6.17 -9.45 -5.47
CA LEU A 72 7.08 -8.31 -5.60
C LEU A 72 8.46 -8.83 -6.00
N VAL A 73 9.13 -8.16 -6.94
CA VAL A 73 10.49 -8.54 -7.35
C VAL A 73 11.43 -8.36 -6.18
N LYS A 74 12.30 -9.35 -5.92
CA LYS A 74 13.20 -9.34 -4.77
C LYS A 74 14.02 -8.06 -4.66
N SER A 75 14.61 -7.59 -5.78
CA SER A 75 15.41 -6.35 -5.77
C SER A 75 14.63 -5.12 -5.35
N ALA A 76 13.36 -5.01 -5.75
CA ALA A 76 12.48 -3.93 -5.31
C ALA A 76 12.17 -4.05 -3.82
N GLY A 77 11.84 -5.27 -3.36
CA GLY A 77 11.61 -5.53 -1.93
C GLY A 77 12.83 -5.22 -1.06
N ASP A 78 14.01 -5.72 -1.44
CA ASP A 78 15.27 -5.46 -0.76
C ASP A 78 15.57 -3.96 -0.69
N SER A 79 15.35 -3.22 -1.78
CA SER A 79 15.59 -1.78 -1.84
C SER A 79 14.62 -0.96 -0.98
N LEU A 80 13.39 -1.43 -0.79
CA LEU A 80 12.42 -0.77 0.09
C LEU A 80 12.76 -1.06 1.55
N VAL A 81 13.09 -2.31 1.88
CA VAL A 81 13.50 -2.71 3.23
C VAL A 81 14.82 -2.03 3.65
N SER A 82 15.77 -1.84 2.73
CA SER A 82 17.02 -1.13 3.02
C SER A 82 16.83 0.36 3.34
N LYS A 83 15.64 0.91 3.10
CA LYS A 83 15.25 2.29 3.41
C LYS A 83 14.32 2.34 4.64
N ASP A 84 14.38 1.29 5.47
CA ASP A 84 13.60 1.12 6.71
C ASP A 84 12.07 1.13 6.50
N MET A 85 11.60 0.88 5.27
CA MET A 85 10.17 0.87 4.97
C MET A 85 9.50 -0.38 5.59
N PRO A 86 8.42 -0.22 6.39
CA PRO A 86 7.74 -1.35 7.03
C PRO A 86 6.91 -2.13 6.01
N LEU A 87 7.51 -3.16 5.40
CA LEU A 87 6.92 -3.92 4.29
C LEU A 87 6.45 -5.31 4.71
N CYS A 88 5.17 -5.60 4.50
CA CYS A 88 4.53 -6.89 4.77
C CYS A 88 3.88 -7.47 3.52
N VAL A 89 3.91 -8.80 3.37
CA VAL A 89 3.29 -9.52 2.26
C VAL A 89 1.92 -10.07 2.69
N LEU A 90 0.89 -9.78 1.90
CA LEU A 90 -0.41 -10.43 1.99
C LEU A 90 -0.46 -11.59 0.99
N PHE A 91 -0.30 -12.81 1.50
CA PHE A 91 -0.39 -14.02 0.70
C PHE A 91 -1.83 -14.57 0.73
N ASN A 92 -2.45 -14.66 -0.45
CA ASN A 92 -3.75 -15.30 -0.60
C ASN A 92 -3.60 -16.56 -1.46
N ARG A 93 -4.22 -17.65 -1.03
CA ARG A 93 -4.44 -18.82 -1.90
C ARG A 93 -5.54 -18.46 -2.90
N PHE A 94 -5.23 -18.53 -4.18
CA PHE A 94 -6.27 -18.44 -5.21
C PHE A 94 -7.19 -19.67 -5.08
N VAL A 95 -8.46 -19.42 -4.77
CA VAL A 95 -9.52 -20.43 -4.80
C VAL A 95 -10.40 -20.08 -6.00
N PRO A 96 -10.39 -20.88 -7.08
CA PRO A 96 -11.31 -20.67 -8.18
C PRO A 96 -12.74 -20.87 -7.65
N VAL A 97 -13.58 -19.85 -7.84
CA VAL A 97 -15.03 -19.89 -7.62
C VAL A 97 -15.75 -20.27 -8.90
#